data_AF-A0A511N9M5-F1
#
_entry.id   AF-A0A511N9M5-F1
#
_cell.length_a   1.000
_cell.length_b   1.000
_cell.length_c   1.000
_cell.angle_alpha   90.00
_cell.angle_beta   90.00
_cell.angle_gamma   90.00
#
_symmetry.space_group_name_H-M   'P 1'
#
loop_
_entity.id
_entity.type
_entity.pdbx_description
1 polymer ?
#
loop_
_entity_poly.entity_id
_entity_poly.type
_entity_poly.pdbx_seq_one_letter_code
_entity_poly.pdbx_strand_id
1 'polypeptide(L)'
;MKKSIVAFTVIALALVGCRSETQNQLRRQVLDFANTRQYITLYSYDGKEIFNGLVDGKVTRAESEQTNGSYVYWFDEKGRYHQTTLPYMVTTYDRKPAN
;
A
#
# COMPACT_ATOMS: atom_id res chain seq x y z
N MET A 1 -22.66 47.40 -11.14
CA MET A 1 -21.26 47.07 -10.77
C MET A 1 -21.13 46.29 -9.46
N LYS A 2 -21.70 46.75 -8.32
CA LYS A 2 -21.60 46.04 -7.02
C LYS A 2 -22.12 44.59 -7.03
N LYS A 3 -23.20 44.29 -7.77
CA LYS A 3 -23.78 42.93 -7.88
C LYS A 3 -22.87 41.92 -8.60
N SER A 4 -22.07 42.37 -9.56
CA SER A 4 -21.15 41.49 -10.32
C SER A 4 -19.93 41.07 -9.50
N ILE A 5 -19.46 41.95 -8.59
CA ILE A 5 -18.33 41.65 -7.70
C ILE A 5 -18.74 40.56 -6.71
N VAL A 6 -19.92 40.70 -6.08
CA VAL A 6 -20.44 39.71 -5.12
C VAL A 6 -20.61 38.33 -5.77
N ALA A 7 -21.15 38.28 -7.00
CA ALA A 7 -21.31 37.02 -7.73
C ALA A 7 -19.96 36.33 -8.01
N PHE A 8 -18.93 37.11 -8.39
CA PHE A 8 -17.59 36.59 -8.60
C PHE A 8 -16.96 36.04 -7.32
N THR A 9 -17.15 36.73 -6.18
CA THR A 9 -16.62 36.29 -4.89
C THR A 9 -17.26 34.97 -4.42
N VAL A 10 -18.57 34.81 -4.61
CA VAL A 10 -19.29 33.57 -4.26
C VAL A 10 -18.81 32.39 -5.11
N ILE A 11 -18.63 32.60 -6.42
CA ILE A 11 -18.13 31.56 -7.33
C ILE A 11 -16.68 31.17 -6.95
N ALA A 12 -15.84 32.15 -6.64
CA ALA A 12 -14.46 31.90 -6.22
C ALA A 12 -14.39 31.08 -4.92
N LEU A 13 -15.22 31.39 -3.92
CA LEU A 13 -15.29 30.66 -2.66
C LEU A 13 -15.84 29.23 -2.86
N ALA A 14 -16.83 29.04 -3.73
CA ALA A 14 -17.38 27.71 -4.04
C ALA A 14 -16.33 26.80 -4.74
N LEU A 15 -15.55 27.37 -5.66
CA LEU A 15 -14.47 26.65 -6.34
C LEU A 15 -13.34 26.22 -5.39
N VAL A 16 -13.00 27.06 -4.40
CA VAL A 16 -12.00 26.72 -3.37
C VAL A 16 -12.53 25.64 -2.42
N GLY A 17 -13.81 25.71 -2.03
CA GLY A 17 -14.48 24.69 -1.20
C GLY A 17 -14.46 23.29 -1.83
N CYS A 18 -14.82 23.18 -3.12
CA CYS A 18 -14.78 21.89 -3.83
C CYS A 18 -13.36 21.32 -3.98
N ARG A 19 -12.33 22.16 -4.15
CA ARG A 19 -10.93 21.70 -4.22
C ARG A 19 -10.36 21.26 -2.87
N SER A 20 -10.84 21.85 -1.78
CA SER A 20 -10.49 21.45 -0.42
C SER A 20 -11.03 20.06 -0.08
N GLU A 21 -12.30 19.79 -0.43
CA GLU A 21 -12.94 18.51 -0.12
C GLU A 21 -12.34 17.36 -0.94
N THR A 22 -12.06 17.59 -2.22
CA THR A 22 -11.39 16.61 -3.09
C THR A 22 -9.96 16.30 -2.66
N GLN A 23 -9.18 17.31 -2.21
CA GLN A 23 -7.84 17.06 -1.66
C GLN A 23 -7.89 16.29 -0.33
N ASN A 24 -8.89 16.55 0.51
CA ASN A 24 -9.04 15.84 1.78
C ASN A 24 -9.42 14.36 1.56
N GLN A 25 -10.25 14.08 0.56
CA GLN A 25 -10.56 12.71 0.13
C GLN A 25 -9.34 11.98 -0.42
N LEU A 26 -8.55 12.63 -1.28
CA LEU A 26 -7.31 12.05 -1.81
C LEU A 26 -6.30 11.74 -0.69
N ARG A 27 -6.16 12.64 0.29
CA ARG A 27 -5.28 12.41 1.44
C ARG A 27 -5.70 11.19 2.26
N ARG A 28 -7.01 11.01 2.50
CA ARG A 28 -7.53 9.82 3.21
C ARG A 28 -7.30 8.54 2.42
N GLN A 29 -7.56 8.54 1.11
CA GLN A 29 -7.33 7.37 0.26
C GLN A 29 -5.85 6.96 0.20
N VAL A 30 -4.93 7.93 0.14
CA VAL A 30 -3.49 7.65 0.17
C VAL A 30 -3.04 7.14 1.54
N LEU A 31 -3.60 7.69 2.63
CA LEU A 31 -3.35 7.20 3.98
C LEU A 31 -3.86 5.77 4.18
N ASP A 32 -5.07 5.45 3.69
CA ASP A 32 -5.63 4.11 3.79
C ASP A 32 -4.81 3.09 2.98
N PHE A 33 -4.33 3.47 1.79
CA PHE A 33 -3.47 2.61 0.97
C PHE A 33 -2.09 2.40 1.61
N ALA A 34 -1.51 3.44 2.20
CA ALA A 34 -0.22 3.36 2.89
C ALA A 34 -0.29 2.64 4.24
N ASN A 35 -1.45 2.63 4.89
CA ASN A 35 -1.67 2.01 6.20
C ASN A 35 -2.30 0.62 6.12
N THR A 36 -2.51 0.09 4.92
CA THR A 36 -3.00 -1.28 4.73
C THR A 36 -1.89 -2.25 5.09
N ARG A 37 -2.02 -2.89 6.26
CA ARG A 37 -1.11 -3.95 6.73
C ARG A 37 -1.06 -5.08 5.72
N GLN A 38 0.15 -5.45 5.30
CA GLN A 38 0.38 -6.57 4.40
C GLN A 38 1.00 -7.73 5.17
N TYR A 39 0.64 -8.94 4.80
CA TYR A 39 1.17 -10.19 5.34
C TYR A 39 1.74 -10.98 4.19
N ILE A 40 2.90 -11.59 4.39
CA ILE A 40 3.50 -12.51 3.43
C ILE A 40 3.51 -13.91 4.03
N THR A 41 3.00 -14.86 3.26
CA THR A 41 3.03 -16.29 3.58
C THR A 41 3.94 -16.99 2.58
N LEU A 42 4.94 -17.73 3.06
CA LEU A 42 5.83 -18.54 2.23
C LEU A 42 5.44 -20.00 2.32
N TYR A 43 5.53 -20.68 1.19
CA TYR A 43 5.26 -22.09 1.05
C TYR A 43 6.54 -22.81 0.61
N SER A 44 6.74 -24.02 1.11
CA SER A 44 7.68 -24.96 0.49
C SER A 44 7.11 -25.47 -0.83
N TYR A 45 7.96 -26.12 -1.64
CA TYR A 45 7.57 -26.63 -2.96
C TYR A 45 6.52 -27.76 -2.91
N ASP A 46 6.31 -28.36 -1.74
CA ASP A 46 5.22 -29.31 -1.46
C ASP A 46 3.89 -28.63 -1.09
N GLY A 47 3.85 -27.29 -1.07
CA GLY A 47 2.67 -26.49 -0.75
C GLY A 47 2.43 -26.27 0.75
N LYS A 48 3.33 -26.74 1.63
CA LYS A 48 3.21 -26.51 3.07
C LYS A 48 3.62 -25.08 3.44
N GLU A 49 2.85 -24.43 4.32
CA GLU A 49 3.25 -23.13 4.88
C GLU A 49 4.47 -23.31 5.80
N ILE A 50 5.52 -22.53 5.53
CA ILE A 50 6.76 -22.54 6.32
C ILE A 50 7.02 -21.21 7.03
N PHE A 51 6.41 -20.13 6.56
CA PHE A 51 6.54 -18.81 7.16
C PHE A 51 5.27 -18.00 6.93
N ASN A 52 4.89 -17.23 7.93
CA ASN A 52 3.90 -16.17 7.79
C ASN A 52 4.35 -15.01 8.70
N GLY A 53 4.34 -13.79 8.16
CA GLY A 53 4.75 -12.61 8.90
C GLY A 53 4.22 -11.32 8.29
N LEU A 54 4.27 -10.26 9.09
CA LEU A 54 3.88 -8.92 8.64
C LEU A 54 4.98 -8.30 7.78
N VAL A 55 4.53 -7.57 6.75
CA VAL A 55 5.34 -6.78 5.85
C VAL A 55 5.19 -5.31 6.22
N ASP A 56 6.34 -4.65 6.41
CA ASP A 56 6.40 -3.19 6.52
C ASP A 56 6.41 -2.57 5.12
N GLY A 57 5.29 -1.98 4.73
CA GLY A 57 5.10 -1.36 3.43
C GLY A 57 4.72 -2.35 2.33
N LYS A 58 5.69 -2.82 1.53
CA LYS A 58 5.42 -3.61 0.32
C LYS A 58 6.40 -4.76 0.11
N VAL A 59 5.90 -5.79 -0.57
CA VAL A 59 6.69 -6.89 -1.12
C VAL A 59 7.15 -6.52 -2.54
N THR A 60 8.43 -6.64 -2.82
CA THR A 60 9.00 -6.29 -4.14
C THR A 60 9.60 -7.51 -4.80
N ARG A 61 9.27 -7.70 -6.08
CA ARG A 61 9.87 -8.75 -6.91
C ARG A 61 11.04 -8.17 -7.70
N ALA A 62 12.20 -8.80 -7.57
CA ALA A 62 13.34 -8.56 -8.43
C ALA A 62 13.29 -9.57 -9.58
N GLU A 63 13.04 -9.07 -10.79
CA GLU A 63 13.20 -9.81 -12.04
C GLU A 63 14.44 -9.24 -12.74
N SER A 64 15.48 -10.05 -12.92
CA SER A 64 16.70 -9.67 -13.64
C SER A 64 16.78 -10.47 -14.93
N GLU A 65 16.88 -9.78 -16.07
CA GLU A 65 17.04 -10.42 -17.38
C GLU A 65 18.43 -11.06 -17.58
N GLN A 66 19.43 -10.68 -16.77
CA GLN A 66 20.84 -10.99 -17.05
C GLN A 66 21.58 -11.76 -15.96
N THR A 67 21.03 -11.91 -14.74
CA THR A 67 21.76 -12.66 -13.71
C THR A 67 20.87 -13.09 -12.55
N ASN A 68 20.86 -14.41 -12.32
CA ASN A 68 20.46 -15.11 -11.09
C ASN A 68 19.02 -14.90 -10.58
N GLY A 69 18.05 -15.54 -11.25
CA GLY A 69 16.77 -15.98 -10.68
C GLY A 69 15.80 -14.88 -10.24
N SER A 70 14.50 -15.10 -10.44
CA SER A 70 13.48 -14.23 -9.85
C SER A 70 13.44 -14.46 -8.34
N TYR A 71 13.60 -13.40 -7.55
CA TYR A 71 13.43 -13.45 -6.09
C TYR A 71 12.50 -12.34 -5.62
N VAL A 72 11.96 -12.53 -4.42
CA VAL A 72 11.12 -11.57 -3.74
C VAL A 72 11.82 -11.11 -2.46
N TYR A 73 11.68 -9.84 -2.13
CA TYR A 73 12.20 -9.27 -0.89
C TYR A 73 11.21 -8.33 -0.23
N TRP A 74 11.31 -8.21 1.10
CA TRP A 74 10.47 -7.34 1.92
C TRP A 74 11.19 -6.97 3.22
N PHE A 75 10.63 -5.99 3.94
CA PHE A 75 11.02 -5.64 5.30
C PHE A 75 9.94 -6.09 6.27
N ASP A 76 10.32 -6.56 7.45
CA ASP A 76 9.37 -6.80 8.54
C ASP A 76 9.13 -5.54 9.39
N GLU A 77 8.22 -5.61 10.37
CA GLU A 77 7.92 -4.49 11.30
C GLU A 77 9.12 -3.97 12.08
N LYS A 78 10.19 -4.76 12.18
CA LYS A 78 11.43 -4.38 12.86
C LYS A 78 12.45 -3.80 11.89
N GLY A 79 12.09 -3.60 10.63
CA GLY A 79 12.97 -3.12 9.56
C GLY A 79 14.00 -4.16 9.11
N ARG A 80 13.82 -5.45 9.42
CA ARG A 80 14.76 -6.50 8.97
C ARG A 80 14.47 -6.89 7.54
N TYR A 81 15.52 -6.97 6.73
CA TYR A 81 15.44 -7.41 5.35
C TYR A 81 15.26 -8.92 5.25
N HIS A 82 14.30 -9.35 4.44
CA HIS A 82 14.06 -10.73 4.09
C HIS A 82 14.05 -10.91 2.58
N GLN A 83 14.55 -12.04 2.11
CA GLN A 83 14.59 -12.40 0.70
C GLN A 83 14.34 -13.89 0.53
N THR A 84 13.60 -14.27 -0.50
CA THR A 84 13.39 -15.66 -0.86
C THR A 84 13.10 -15.85 -2.34
N THR A 85 13.32 -17.05 -2.83
CA THR A 85 12.89 -17.53 -4.16
C THR A 85 11.70 -18.50 -4.04
N LEU A 86 11.23 -18.78 -2.83
CA LEU A 86 10.16 -19.72 -2.57
C LEU A 86 8.78 -19.18 -3.02
N PRO A 87 7.83 -20.06 -3.33
CA PRO A 87 6.44 -19.67 -3.58
C PRO A 87 5.87 -18.87 -2.40
N TYR A 88 5.16 -17.78 -2.72
CA TYR A 88 4.64 -16.87 -1.70
C TYR A 88 3.25 -16.36 -2.06
N MET A 89 2.51 -15.94 -1.05
CA MET A 89 1.23 -15.23 -1.17
C MET A 89 1.24 -13.99 -0.28
N VAL A 90 0.76 -12.87 -0.82
CA VAL A 90 0.62 -11.61 -0.08
C VAL A 90 -0.86 -11.36 0.19
N THR A 91 -1.23 -11.08 1.43
CA THR A 91 -2.60 -10.78 1.86
C THR A 91 -2.65 -9.48 2.64
N THR A 92 -3.82 -8.85 2.70
CA THR A 92 -4.09 -7.65 3.51
C THR A 92 -4.65 -7.98 4.90
N TYR A 93 -4.75 -9.27 5.22
CA TYR A 93 -5.25 -9.79 6.48
C TYR A 93 -4.33 -10.92 6.96
N ASP A 94 -4.27 -11.11 8.28
CA ASP A 94 -3.56 -12.22 8.88
C ASP A 94 -4.30 -13.53 8.58
N ARG A 95 -3.59 -14.50 7.98
CA ARG A 95 -4.15 -15.82 7.67
C ARG A 95 -4.04 -16.78 8.85
N LYS A 96 -3.18 -16.51 9.82
CA LYS A 96 -3.15 -17.32 11.03
C LYS A 96 -4.31 -16.87 11.93
N PRO A 97 -5.22 -17.79 12.31
CA PRO A 97 -6.18 -17.46 13.35
C PRO A 97 -5.41 -17.09 14.61
N ALA A 98 -5.82 -16.00 15.27
CA ALA A 98 -5.36 -15.69 16.62
C ALA A 98 -5.76 -16.87 17.52
N ASN A 99 -4.76 -17.65 17.94
CA ASN A 99 -4.94 -18.66 18.98
C ASN A 99 -5.13 -17.98 20.33
#